data_AF-A0A1Y2E6D9-F1
#
_entry.id   AF-A0A1Y2E6D9-F1
#
_cell.length_a   1.000
_cell.length_b   1.000
_cell.length_c   1.000
_cell.angle_alpha   90.00
_cell.angle_beta   90.00
_cell.angle_gamma   90.00
#
_symmetry.space_group_name_H-M   'P 1'
#
loop_
_entity.id
_entity.type
_entity.pdbx_description
1 polymer ?
#
loop_
_entity_poly.entity_id
_entity_poly.type
_entity_poly.pdbx_seq_one_letter_code
_entity_poly.pdbx_strand_id
1 'polypeptide(L)'
;MKFSTVLTTLFAAGALASQCHWQYPCCDNCEVYYTDNEGKWGILNNDWCKINDNRCNANSASNTCSSRITSQGYKCCSNCIVYYTDNDGEWGVEDGNWCGTPDKCKGDNNNSTNNNNNNNNNNNNNNNGGNQQPKPIGDNFFENELYSNFKFQGEVDSSIKKLSGNVKQKAEKVKYVPTAAWLAWEGAPNEVPQYLDEAGSKTVVFVLYMIPTRDCNANASAGGTANIDKYKSYVDKIYNTINKYPNSRIVMILEPDTIGNLVTANNANCRNVQNMHKQALSYAISKFGTQSNVRVYLDAAHGAWLNPHADKTAQVIKEILNNAGNGKLRGISTNVSNYQSVASEYKYHQNLNRALENLGVRGLKFIVDTSRNGANVEGAFNASGTWCNFKGAGLGERPKGNPNPGSMPLLDAYMWIKTPGEADGSSQGSRADPVCARGDSLQGAPDAGSWFHDYFVMLINNANPPF
;
A
#
# COMPACT_ATOMS: atom_id res chain seq x y z
N MET A 1 44.23 48.33 -8.65
CA MET A 1 44.03 49.76 -8.31
C MET A 1 43.25 49.83 -7.00
N LYS A 2 43.86 50.49 -6.01
CA LYS A 2 43.31 51.07 -4.77
C LYS A 2 42.69 50.15 -3.71
N PHE A 3 43.54 49.86 -2.73
CA PHE A 3 43.23 49.73 -1.31
C PHE A 3 42.45 50.95 -0.77
N SER A 4 41.56 50.74 0.20
CA SER A 4 41.53 51.54 1.43
C SER A 4 40.89 50.77 2.58
N THR A 5 41.72 50.62 3.60
CA THR A 5 41.54 50.20 4.98
C THR A 5 40.69 51.18 5.78
N VAL A 6 40.20 50.70 6.94
CA VAL A 6 39.86 51.37 8.23
C VAL A 6 38.57 50.71 8.73
N LEU A 7 38.33 50.34 9.99
CA LEU A 7 39.10 50.15 11.21
C LEU A 7 38.05 49.59 12.19
N THR A 8 38.42 48.57 12.97
CA THR A 8 37.71 48.01 14.13
C THR A 8 36.70 48.94 14.83
N THR A 9 35.47 48.46 14.98
CA THR A 9 34.67 48.68 16.21
C THR A 9 34.28 47.32 16.78
N LEU A 10 34.77 47.09 18.00
CA LEU A 10 34.36 46.03 18.89
C LEU A 10 32.88 46.28 19.23
N PHE A 11 31.97 45.47 18.71
CA PHE A 11 30.73 45.20 19.42
C PHE A 11 30.84 43.78 19.96
N ALA A 12 31.21 43.70 21.23
CA ALA A 12 30.78 42.62 22.08
C ALA A 12 29.24 42.71 22.16
N ALA A 13 28.55 42.09 21.21
CA ALA A 13 27.17 41.67 21.40
C ALA A 13 27.27 40.23 21.90
N GLY A 14 26.94 40.05 23.18
CA GLY A 14 26.97 38.76 23.85
C GLY A 14 26.21 37.71 23.06
N ALA A 15 26.56 36.45 23.29
CA ALA A 15 25.77 35.31 22.88
C ALA A 15 24.32 35.54 23.33
N LEU A 16 23.47 36.04 22.43
CA LEU A 16 22.04 36.07 22.62
C LEU A 16 21.60 34.63 22.42
N ALA A 17 21.38 33.97 23.55
CA ALA A 17 20.80 32.65 23.62
C ALA A 17 19.56 32.57 22.71
N SER A 18 19.57 31.54 21.85
CA SER A 18 18.47 30.95 21.10
C SER A 18 17.09 31.59 21.28
N GLN A 19 16.80 32.58 20.44
CA GLN A 19 15.43 32.95 20.10
C GLN A 19 15.26 32.84 18.58
N CYS A 20 14.04 32.51 18.16
CA CYS A 20 13.67 32.19 16.78
C CYS A 20 14.22 33.20 15.78
N HIS A 21 14.61 32.74 14.59
CA HIS A 21 15.09 33.62 13.53
C HIS A 21 13.97 34.54 13.04
N TRP A 22 14.27 35.81 12.73
CA TRP A 22 13.25 36.81 12.42
C TRP A 22 12.57 36.63 11.05
N GLN A 23 13.21 35.95 10.09
CA GLN A 23 12.63 35.62 8.78
C GLN A 23 12.07 34.19 8.67
N TYR A 24 12.32 33.31 9.64
CA TYR A 24 11.98 31.89 9.55
C TYR A 24 11.31 31.40 10.84
N PRO A 25 10.24 30.58 10.76
CA PRO A 25 9.54 30.10 11.94
C PRO A 25 10.46 29.30 12.88
N CYS A 26 10.10 29.21 14.15
CA CYS A 26 10.78 28.31 15.07
C CYS A 26 10.39 26.86 14.80
N CYS A 27 11.34 25.93 14.91
CA CYS A 27 11.02 24.52 14.75
C CYS A 27 10.17 23.99 15.90
N ASP A 28 9.17 23.18 15.55
CA ASP A 28 8.35 22.45 16.51
C ASP A 28 9.02 21.16 17.03
N ASN A 29 10.09 20.72 16.38
CA ASN A 29 10.92 19.59 16.77
C ASN A 29 12.39 20.01 16.93
N CYS A 30 13.21 19.09 17.41
CA CYS A 30 14.64 19.31 17.68
C CYS A 30 15.56 18.60 16.66
N GLU A 31 15.01 18.18 15.52
CA GLU A 31 15.76 17.45 14.49
C GLU A 31 16.55 18.40 13.61
N VAL A 32 17.88 18.28 13.64
CA VAL A 32 18.81 19.18 12.95
C VAL A 32 19.07 18.67 11.54
N TYR A 33 18.63 19.42 10.54
CA TYR A 33 18.89 19.15 9.13
C TYR A 33 20.12 19.91 8.61
N TYR A 34 20.39 21.08 9.17
CA TYR A 34 21.50 21.94 8.75
C TYR A 34 22.01 22.81 9.91
N THR A 35 23.28 23.22 9.85
CA THR A 35 23.90 24.09 10.87
C THR A 35 24.86 25.06 10.20
N ASP A 36 24.72 26.33 10.55
CA ASP A 36 25.57 27.43 10.08
C ASP A 36 25.99 28.34 11.23
N ASN A 37 26.55 29.50 10.90
CA ASN A 37 26.99 30.53 11.85
C ASN A 37 25.83 31.22 12.60
N GLU A 38 24.58 31.05 12.15
CA GLU A 38 23.41 31.56 12.85
C GLU A 38 22.82 30.50 13.80
N GLY A 39 23.24 29.24 13.72
CA GLY A 39 22.83 28.12 14.61
C GLY A 39 22.23 26.92 13.87
N LYS A 40 21.44 26.10 14.57
CA LYS A 40 20.83 24.87 14.02
C LYS A 40 19.49 25.13 13.34
N TRP A 41 19.23 24.39 12.27
CA TRP A 41 18.03 24.53 11.42
C TRP A 41 17.35 23.17 11.20
N GLY A 42 16.02 23.21 11.16
CA GLY A 42 15.16 22.06 10.86
C GLY A 42 14.16 22.39 9.75
N ILE A 43 13.22 21.49 9.52
CA ILE A 43 12.16 21.65 8.52
C ILE A 43 10.79 21.58 9.22
N LEU A 44 9.94 22.58 8.99
CA LEU A 44 8.56 22.66 9.47
C LEU A 44 7.64 23.00 8.30
N ASN A 45 6.62 22.17 8.05
CA ASN A 45 5.66 22.36 6.94
C ASN A 45 6.32 22.56 5.55
N ASN A 46 7.42 21.85 5.29
CA ASN A 46 8.27 21.96 4.09
C ASN A 46 9.08 23.26 3.93
N ASP A 47 9.13 24.13 4.95
CA ASP A 47 9.97 25.33 4.98
C ASP A 47 11.05 25.25 6.07
N TRP A 48 12.14 26.00 5.89
CA TRP A 48 13.23 26.09 6.86
C TRP A 48 12.74 26.75 8.16
N CYS A 49 13.09 26.14 9.29
CA CYS A 49 12.81 26.67 10.61
C CYS A 49 14.07 26.71 11.48
N LYS A 50 14.12 27.63 12.44
CA LYS A 50 15.25 27.75 13.38
C LYS A 50 15.02 26.90 14.62
N ILE A 51 16.01 26.08 14.98
CA ILE A 51 15.93 25.22 16.18
C ILE A 51 16.26 26.04 17.41
N ASN A 52 15.37 26.00 18.40
CA ASN A 52 15.59 26.64 19.68
C ASN A 52 16.38 25.71 20.61
N ASP A 53 17.69 25.97 20.75
CA ASP A 53 18.57 25.18 21.61
C ASP A 53 18.17 25.21 23.10
N ASN A 54 17.50 26.25 23.61
CA ASN A 54 16.98 26.24 24.98
C ASN A 54 15.82 25.25 25.15
N ARG A 55 14.96 25.11 24.14
CA ARG A 55 13.91 24.07 24.11
C ARG A 55 14.51 22.68 23.97
N CYS A 56 15.53 22.55 23.12
CA CYS A 56 16.10 21.27 22.73
C CYS A 56 17.23 20.77 23.65
N ASN A 57 17.77 21.64 24.51
CA ASN A 57 18.82 21.29 25.49
C ASN A 57 18.43 21.63 26.94
N ALA A 58 17.13 21.74 27.28
CA ALA A 58 16.68 21.88 28.66
C ALA A 58 16.88 20.58 29.46
N ASN A 59 18.13 20.30 29.84
CA ASN A 59 18.44 19.49 31.00
C ASN A 59 18.07 20.28 32.26
N SER A 60 16.79 20.22 32.64
CA SER A 60 16.23 20.29 34.02
C SER A 60 14.73 20.64 33.97
N ALA A 61 13.91 19.76 33.40
CA ALA A 61 12.48 19.77 33.64
C ALA A 61 12.04 18.35 34.01
N SER A 62 11.37 18.25 35.15
CA SER A 62 11.00 17.01 35.83
C SER A 62 10.47 15.93 34.86
N ASN A 63 11.02 14.71 34.91
CA ASN A 63 10.49 13.54 34.19
C ASN A 63 9.24 12.97 34.91
N THR A 64 8.42 13.87 35.46
CA THR A 64 7.10 13.56 36.00
C THR A 64 6.08 13.74 34.88
N CYS A 65 4.97 13.05 35.04
CA CYS A 65 3.79 13.12 34.19
C CYS A 65 2.58 13.07 35.13
N SER A 66 1.37 13.14 34.57
CA SER A 66 0.14 13.19 35.38
C SER A 66 0.11 12.13 36.48
N SER A 67 -0.14 12.57 37.72
CA SER A 67 -0.25 11.69 38.88
C SER A 67 -1.44 10.72 38.77
N ARG A 68 -2.45 11.04 37.96
CA ARG A 68 -3.57 10.13 37.66
C ARG A 68 -3.12 8.94 36.82
N ILE A 69 -2.21 9.16 35.88
CA ILE A 69 -1.60 8.09 35.05
C ILE A 69 -0.67 7.21 35.90
N THR A 70 0.19 7.82 36.72
CA THR A 70 1.12 7.05 37.56
C THR A 70 0.43 6.31 38.70
N SER A 71 -0.70 6.81 39.23
CA SER A 71 -1.52 6.12 40.21
C SER A 71 -2.19 4.84 39.69
N GLN A 72 -2.31 4.72 38.36
CA GLN A 72 -2.80 3.52 37.68
C GLN A 72 -1.67 2.51 37.37
N GLY A 73 -0.42 2.83 37.74
CA GLY A 73 0.74 1.95 37.57
C GLY A 73 1.57 2.20 36.31
N TYR A 74 1.23 3.18 35.49
CA TYR A 74 1.97 3.51 34.26
C TYR A 74 3.14 4.45 34.52
N LYS A 75 4.24 4.25 33.79
CA LYS A 75 5.45 5.09 33.86
C LYS A 75 5.28 6.33 32.99
N CYS A 76 6.13 7.34 33.17
CA CYS A 76 6.21 8.46 32.24
C CYS A 76 7.07 8.09 31.02
N CYS A 77 6.69 8.57 29.84
CA CYS A 77 7.44 8.32 28.61
C CYS A 77 8.81 9.02 28.66
N SER A 78 9.75 8.57 27.84
CA SER A 78 11.05 9.21 27.65
C SER A 78 10.95 10.37 26.66
N ASN A 79 10.07 10.23 25.66
CA ASN A 79 9.80 11.19 24.59
C ASN A 79 8.47 11.96 24.78
N CYS A 80 8.20 12.91 23.88
CA CYS A 80 7.06 13.83 23.95
C CYS A 80 5.94 13.53 22.95
N ILE A 81 5.89 12.32 22.38
CA ILE A 81 4.88 11.94 21.39
C ILE A 81 3.58 11.56 22.11
N VAL A 82 2.55 12.37 21.93
CA VAL A 82 1.20 12.11 22.44
C VAL A 82 0.45 11.26 21.43
N TYR A 83 0.09 10.05 21.83
CA TYR A 83 -0.76 9.13 21.06
C TYR A 83 -2.24 9.29 21.40
N TYR A 84 -2.53 9.70 22.63
CA TYR A 84 -3.89 9.79 23.15
C TYR A 84 -3.99 10.79 24.30
N THR A 85 -5.16 11.40 24.49
CA THR A 85 -5.40 12.34 25.60
C THR A 85 -6.79 12.09 26.17
N ASP A 86 -6.86 11.99 27.50
CA ASP A 86 -8.11 11.83 28.24
C ASP A 86 -8.11 12.68 29.52
N ASN A 87 -9.05 12.39 30.43
CA ASN A 87 -9.19 13.10 31.70
C ASN A 87 -8.06 12.80 32.70
N ASP A 88 -7.30 11.72 32.48
CA ASP A 88 -6.15 11.36 33.32
C ASP A 88 -4.88 12.02 32.82
N GLY A 89 -4.75 12.30 31.53
CA GLY A 89 -3.72 13.17 30.97
C GLY A 89 -3.39 12.86 29.52
N GLU A 90 -2.20 13.30 29.09
CA GLU A 90 -1.64 12.94 27.79
C GLU A 90 -0.85 11.63 27.92
N TRP A 91 -1.05 10.74 26.95
CA TRP A 91 -0.50 9.39 26.91
C TRP A 91 0.38 9.21 25.68
N GLY A 92 1.51 8.53 25.87
CA GLY A 92 2.38 8.02 24.81
C GLY A 92 2.48 6.49 24.83
N VAL A 93 3.16 5.94 23.83
CA VAL A 93 3.45 4.50 23.73
C VAL A 93 4.95 4.31 23.51
N GLU A 94 5.59 3.54 24.39
CA GLU A 94 7.01 3.16 24.30
C GLU A 94 7.15 1.65 24.47
N ASP A 95 7.90 1.00 23.56
CA ASP A 95 8.12 -0.45 23.55
C ASP A 95 6.82 -1.28 23.66
N GLY A 96 5.74 -0.79 23.06
CA GLY A 96 4.42 -1.42 23.07
C GLY A 96 3.62 -1.24 24.37
N ASN A 97 4.09 -0.42 25.32
CA ASN A 97 3.41 -0.14 26.59
C ASN A 97 2.96 1.32 26.67
N TRP A 98 1.80 1.53 27.31
CA TRP A 98 1.30 2.88 27.60
C TRP A 98 2.14 3.58 28.67
N CYS A 99 2.40 4.86 28.47
CA CYS A 99 3.09 5.72 29.40
C CYS A 99 2.48 7.13 29.42
N GLY A 100 2.64 7.87 30.51
CA GLY A 100 2.17 9.25 30.60
C GLY A 100 3.16 10.21 29.94
N THR A 101 2.68 11.13 29.11
CA THR A 101 3.54 12.14 28.49
C THR A 101 4.15 13.04 29.57
N PRO A 102 5.49 13.21 29.58
CA PRO A 102 6.17 14.01 30.59
C PRO A 102 5.75 15.46 30.59
N ASP A 103 5.74 16.10 31.75
CA ASP A 103 5.39 17.50 31.90
C ASP A 103 6.42 18.42 31.23
N LYS A 104 7.68 17.99 31.07
CA LYS A 104 8.68 18.67 30.22
C LYS A 104 8.24 18.85 28.76
N CYS A 105 7.24 18.07 28.32
CA CYS A 105 6.70 18.14 26.97
C CYS A 105 5.54 19.15 26.85
N LYS A 106 5.02 19.62 27.98
CA LYS A 106 3.95 20.63 28.06
C LYS A 106 4.63 21.98 28.20
N GLY A 107 4.74 22.73 27.10
CA GLY A 107 5.36 24.05 27.11
C GLY A 107 4.70 24.99 28.13
N ASP A 108 5.51 25.87 28.74
CA ASP A 108 5.08 26.87 29.73
C ASP A 108 3.93 27.75 29.21
N ASN A 109 2.69 27.41 29.54
CA ASN A 109 1.62 28.38 29.67
C ASN A 109 1.59 28.88 31.12
N ASN A 110 2.70 29.48 31.56
CA ASN A 110 2.70 30.36 32.71
C ASN A 110 2.13 31.71 32.26
N ASN A 111 0.81 31.83 32.29
CA ASN A 111 0.18 33.13 32.46
C ASN A 111 -0.61 33.11 33.76
N SER A 112 0.14 33.24 34.86
CA SER A 112 -0.40 33.82 36.08
C SER A 112 -0.75 35.27 35.79
N THR A 113 -2.03 35.59 35.74
CA THR A 113 -2.53 36.90 36.16
C THR A 113 -3.89 36.75 36.85
N ASN A 114 -3.84 36.91 38.17
CA ASN A 114 -4.90 37.27 39.12
C ASN A 114 -6.12 37.99 38.51
N ASN A 115 -7.35 37.55 38.85
CA ASN A 115 -8.11 38.13 39.96
C ASN A 115 -9.56 37.59 40.06
N ASN A 116 -9.91 37.27 41.31
CA ASN A 116 -11.18 37.49 42.00
C ASN A 116 -12.45 36.70 41.65
N ASN A 117 -12.91 36.00 42.70
CA ASN A 117 -14.27 35.95 43.24
C ASN A 117 -15.39 35.46 42.33
N ASN A 118 -15.89 34.25 42.57
CA ASN A 118 -16.97 34.05 43.54
C ASN A 118 -17.42 32.59 43.61
N ASN A 119 -17.78 32.19 44.83
CA ASN A 119 -18.55 31.01 45.16
C ASN A 119 -19.76 30.84 44.24
N ASN A 120 -20.04 29.60 43.82
CA ASN A 120 -21.24 28.91 44.31
C ASN A 120 -21.29 27.44 43.86
N ASN A 121 -21.68 26.63 44.84
CA ASN A 121 -22.20 25.27 44.70
C ASN A 121 -23.19 25.16 43.53
N ASN A 122 -23.11 24.06 42.78
CA ASN A 122 -24.18 23.06 42.86
C ASN A 122 -23.83 21.78 42.11
N ASN A 123 -24.06 20.68 42.82
CA ASN A 123 -24.29 19.35 42.29
C ASN A 123 -25.21 19.40 41.05
N ASN A 124 -24.89 18.58 40.05
CA ASN A 124 -25.86 17.56 39.64
C ASN A 124 -25.16 16.44 38.86
N ASN A 125 -25.28 15.25 39.45
CA ASN A 125 -25.19 13.97 38.76
C ASN A 125 -26.02 13.99 37.48
N ASN A 126 -25.45 13.48 36.40
CA ASN A 126 -26.18 12.61 35.50
C ASN A 126 -25.23 11.58 34.89
N ASN A 127 -25.30 10.38 35.45
CA ASN A 127 -24.91 9.15 34.78
C ASN A 127 -25.65 9.08 33.44
N ASN A 128 -24.92 8.90 32.35
CA ASN A 128 -25.38 8.06 31.26
C ASN A 128 -24.17 7.42 30.59
N GLY A 129 -24.06 6.10 30.81
CA GLY A 129 -23.11 5.25 30.10
C GLY A 129 -23.41 5.31 28.60
N GLY A 130 -22.44 5.80 27.84
CA GLY A 130 -22.43 5.73 26.39
C GLY A 130 -21.28 4.84 25.94
N ASN A 131 -21.63 3.64 25.46
CA ASN A 131 -20.77 2.78 24.64
C ASN A 131 -19.95 3.64 23.66
N GLN A 132 -18.64 3.73 23.84
CA GLN A 132 -17.78 4.33 22.81
C GLN A 132 -17.73 3.39 21.61
N GLN A 133 -18.29 3.85 20.49
CA GLN A 133 -18.27 3.14 19.22
C GLN A 133 -16.83 2.95 18.69
N PRO A 134 -16.52 1.82 18.03
CA PRO A 134 -15.23 1.63 17.38
C PRO A 134 -14.98 2.69 16.30
N LYS A 135 -13.72 3.13 16.21
CA LYS A 135 -13.21 4.10 15.22
C LYS A 135 -13.73 3.76 13.80
N PRO A 136 -14.25 4.74 13.02
CA PRO A 136 -14.65 4.51 11.64
C PRO A 136 -13.45 4.01 10.84
N ILE A 137 -13.58 2.84 10.23
CA ILE A 137 -12.53 2.23 9.42
C ILE A 137 -12.51 2.97 8.08
N GLY A 138 -11.35 3.54 7.73
CA GLY A 138 -11.17 4.32 6.52
C GLY A 138 -11.42 3.49 5.24
N ASP A 139 -11.60 4.17 4.12
CA ASP A 139 -11.84 3.53 2.81
C ASP A 139 -10.68 2.67 2.30
N ASN A 140 -9.50 2.74 2.92
CA ASN A 140 -8.37 1.86 2.62
C ASN A 140 -8.47 0.55 3.44
N PHE A 141 -9.01 -0.50 2.81
CA PHE A 141 -9.15 -1.81 3.46
C PHE A 141 -7.81 -2.51 3.77
N PHE A 142 -6.68 -2.02 3.27
CA PHE A 142 -5.36 -2.55 3.61
C PHE A 142 -4.82 -2.05 4.96
N GLU A 143 -5.50 -1.09 5.61
CA GLU A 143 -5.23 -0.70 7.00
C GLU A 143 -5.77 -1.73 8.01
N ASN A 144 -6.66 -2.62 7.59
CA ASN A 144 -7.13 -3.74 8.37
C ASN A 144 -6.18 -4.94 8.23
N GLU A 145 -6.22 -5.87 9.19
CA GLU A 145 -5.46 -7.11 9.10
C GLU A 145 -5.83 -7.88 7.82
N LEU A 146 -4.84 -8.32 7.05
CA LEU A 146 -5.02 -9.02 5.78
C LEU A 146 -5.16 -10.53 6.01
N TYR A 147 -6.02 -11.17 5.23
CA TYR A 147 -6.21 -12.62 5.29
C TYR A 147 -5.09 -13.38 4.57
N SER A 148 -4.43 -14.29 5.28
CA SER A 148 -3.54 -15.31 4.69
C SER A 148 -4.36 -16.55 4.37
N ASN A 149 -4.51 -16.86 3.08
CA ASN A 149 -5.42 -17.89 2.60
C ASN A 149 -4.83 -19.31 2.65
N PHE A 150 -5.70 -20.31 2.83
CA PHE A 150 -5.32 -21.71 2.95
C PHE A 150 -4.61 -22.27 1.70
N LYS A 151 -4.93 -21.78 0.50
CA LYS A 151 -4.38 -22.28 -0.75
C LYS A 151 -2.88 -22.00 -0.82
N PHE A 152 -2.48 -20.74 -0.62
CA PHE A 152 -1.07 -20.37 -0.60
C PHE A 152 -0.32 -21.06 0.55
N GLN A 153 -0.93 -21.15 1.73
CA GLN A 153 -0.35 -21.90 2.85
C GLN A 153 -0.05 -23.37 2.48
N GLY A 154 -0.99 -24.03 1.79
CA GLY A 154 -0.83 -25.41 1.33
C GLY A 154 0.25 -25.58 0.26
N GLU A 155 0.38 -24.62 -0.65
CA GLU A 155 1.44 -24.59 -1.65
C GLU A 155 2.82 -24.42 -1.01
N VAL A 156 2.96 -23.50 -0.07
CA VAL A 156 4.21 -23.30 0.68
C VAL A 156 4.53 -24.53 1.54
N ASP A 157 3.53 -25.17 2.17
CA ASP A 157 3.71 -26.44 2.90
C ASP A 157 4.27 -27.55 1.99
N SER A 158 3.87 -27.59 0.72
CA SER A 158 4.40 -28.55 -0.26
C SER A 158 5.89 -28.35 -0.52
N SER A 159 6.37 -27.10 -0.45
CA SER A 159 7.80 -26.75 -0.52
C SER A 159 8.52 -27.03 0.81
N ILE A 160 7.93 -26.67 1.95
CA ILE A 160 8.54 -26.88 3.29
C ILE A 160 8.91 -28.36 3.50
N LYS A 161 8.07 -29.29 3.03
CA LYS A 161 8.33 -30.74 3.09
C LYS A 161 9.59 -31.19 2.33
N LYS A 162 10.03 -30.42 1.33
CA LYS A 162 11.19 -30.70 0.48
C LYS A 162 12.45 -29.94 0.92
N LEU A 163 12.30 -28.96 1.81
CA LEU A 163 13.36 -28.05 2.22
C LEU A 163 13.99 -28.45 3.56
N SER A 164 15.22 -27.99 3.78
CA SER A 164 15.96 -28.12 5.04
C SER A 164 16.73 -26.84 5.36
N GLY A 165 17.25 -26.74 6.59
CA GLY A 165 18.09 -25.62 7.03
C GLY A 165 17.43 -24.24 6.93
N ASN A 166 18.23 -23.23 6.59
CA ASN A 166 17.81 -21.82 6.54
C ASN A 166 16.68 -21.55 5.54
N VAL A 167 16.70 -22.21 4.38
CA VAL A 167 15.67 -22.01 3.35
C VAL A 167 14.30 -22.51 3.83
N LYS A 168 14.27 -23.61 4.59
CA LYS A 168 13.04 -24.10 5.22
C LYS A 168 12.48 -23.08 6.23
N GLN A 169 13.33 -22.54 7.10
CA GLN A 169 12.92 -21.54 8.10
C GLN A 169 12.37 -20.27 7.45
N LYS A 170 12.98 -19.83 6.34
CA LYS A 170 12.44 -18.71 5.54
C LYS A 170 11.07 -19.07 4.95
N ALA A 171 10.93 -20.24 4.33
CA ALA A 171 9.65 -20.69 3.77
C ALA A 171 8.53 -20.77 4.83
N GLU A 172 8.84 -21.21 6.05
CA GLU A 172 7.89 -21.21 7.18
C GLU A 172 7.39 -19.81 7.53
N LYS A 173 8.23 -18.77 7.40
CA LYS A 173 7.80 -17.37 7.53
C LYS A 173 6.98 -16.89 6.33
N VAL A 174 7.36 -17.29 5.10
CA VAL A 174 6.62 -16.93 3.88
C VAL A 174 5.19 -17.46 3.91
N LYS A 175 4.98 -18.65 4.47
CA LYS A 175 3.67 -19.34 4.53
C LYS A 175 2.51 -18.43 4.93
N TYR A 176 2.71 -17.56 5.91
CA TYR A 176 1.66 -16.73 6.47
C TYR A 176 1.63 -15.30 5.90
N VAL A 177 2.47 -14.99 4.91
CA VAL A 177 2.40 -13.69 4.21
C VAL A 177 1.09 -13.65 3.40
N PRO A 178 0.25 -12.61 3.55
CA PRO A 178 -1.01 -12.50 2.81
C PRO A 178 -0.80 -12.44 1.29
N THR A 179 -1.55 -13.25 0.55
CA THR A 179 -1.57 -13.25 -0.92
C THR A 179 -3.00 -13.13 -1.42
N ALA A 180 -3.18 -12.52 -2.59
CA ALA A 180 -4.50 -12.45 -3.22
C ALA A 180 -4.99 -13.83 -3.67
N ALA A 181 -6.30 -14.06 -3.61
CA ALA A 181 -6.96 -15.26 -4.10
C ALA A 181 -7.46 -15.04 -5.54
N TRP A 182 -6.93 -15.83 -6.48
CA TRP A 182 -7.25 -15.71 -7.91
C TRP A 182 -8.54 -16.44 -8.29
N LEU A 183 -9.54 -15.69 -8.74
CA LEU A 183 -10.75 -16.20 -9.35
C LEU A 183 -10.53 -16.32 -10.86
N ALA A 184 -9.86 -17.39 -11.28
CA ALA A 184 -9.28 -17.50 -12.62
C ALA A 184 -9.81 -18.67 -13.48
N TRP A 185 -10.84 -19.39 -13.01
CA TRP A 185 -11.41 -20.56 -13.68
C TRP A 185 -12.92 -20.71 -13.38
N GLU A 186 -13.64 -21.50 -14.18
CA GLU A 186 -15.11 -21.56 -14.17
C GLU A 186 -15.75 -21.90 -12.82
N GLY A 187 -15.07 -22.70 -11.99
CA GLY A 187 -15.54 -23.07 -10.66
C GLY A 187 -15.14 -22.13 -9.54
N ALA A 188 -14.26 -21.15 -9.80
CA ALA A 188 -13.79 -20.20 -8.79
C ALA A 188 -14.91 -19.44 -8.03
N PRO A 189 -16.05 -19.08 -8.65
CA PRO A 189 -17.17 -18.49 -7.91
C PRO A 189 -17.71 -19.37 -6.76
N ASN A 190 -17.46 -20.69 -6.77
CA ASN A 190 -17.83 -21.60 -5.69
C ASN A 190 -16.82 -21.60 -4.53
N GLU A 191 -15.61 -21.08 -4.73
CA GLU A 191 -14.57 -21.01 -3.69
C GLU A 191 -14.74 -19.78 -2.79
N VAL A 192 -15.40 -18.72 -3.30
CA VAL A 192 -15.59 -17.43 -2.60
C VAL A 192 -16.15 -17.59 -1.17
N PRO A 193 -17.20 -18.40 -0.90
CA PRO A 193 -17.72 -18.58 0.46
C PRO A 193 -16.65 -19.05 1.45
N GLN A 194 -15.83 -20.05 1.09
CA GLN A 194 -14.81 -20.59 1.99
C GLN A 194 -13.80 -19.53 2.39
N TYR A 195 -13.30 -18.73 1.43
CA TYR A 195 -12.36 -17.65 1.73
C TYR A 195 -12.98 -16.60 2.66
N LEU A 196 -14.26 -16.25 2.47
CA LEU A 196 -14.95 -15.27 3.31
C LEU A 196 -15.28 -15.82 4.72
N ASP A 197 -15.64 -17.10 4.82
CA ASP A 197 -15.90 -17.78 6.09
C ASP A 197 -14.61 -17.86 6.94
N GLU A 198 -13.49 -18.27 6.34
CA GLU A 198 -12.21 -18.41 7.04
C GLU A 198 -11.54 -17.07 7.39
N ALA A 199 -11.76 -16.03 6.59
CA ALA A 199 -11.17 -14.71 6.83
C ALA A 199 -11.77 -13.98 8.03
N GLY A 200 -13.04 -14.23 8.36
CA GLY A 200 -13.76 -13.48 9.37
C GLY A 200 -13.76 -11.97 9.07
N SER A 201 -13.18 -11.18 9.97
CA SER A 201 -13.07 -9.72 9.82
C SER A 201 -11.81 -9.24 9.08
N LYS A 202 -10.91 -10.16 8.69
CA LYS A 202 -9.70 -9.80 7.93
C LYS A 202 -10.06 -9.38 6.51
N THR A 203 -9.23 -8.54 5.91
CA THR A 203 -9.41 -8.10 4.52
C THR A 203 -9.03 -9.23 3.57
N VAL A 204 -9.99 -9.63 2.73
CA VAL A 204 -9.77 -10.60 1.65
C VAL A 204 -9.48 -9.85 0.36
N VAL A 205 -8.41 -10.25 -0.34
CA VAL A 205 -8.05 -9.67 -1.63
C VAL A 205 -8.33 -10.71 -2.71
N PHE A 206 -9.29 -10.44 -3.59
CA PHE A 206 -9.58 -11.26 -4.75
C PHE A 206 -9.01 -10.64 -6.02
N VAL A 207 -8.57 -11.49 -6.95
CA VAL A 207 -8.30 -11.11 -8.34
C VAL A 207 -9.36 -11.76 -9.22
N LEU A 208 -10.25 -10.97 -9.81
CA LEU A 208 -11.14 -11.44 -10.85
C LEU A 208 -10.36 -11.55 -12.16
N TYR A 209 -10.15 -12.78 -12.65
CA TYR A 209 -9.37 -13.03 -13.87
C TYR A 209 -10.12 -13.99 -14.81
N MET A 210 -11.34 -13.61 -15.17
CA MET A 210 -12.30 -14.47 -15.89
C MET A 210 -12.73 -13.90 -17.25
N ILE A 211 -12.14 -12.79 -17.70
CA ILE A 211 -12.55 -12.07 -18.91
C ILE A 211 -12.63 -12.99 -20.14
N PRO A 212 -13.65 -12.85 -21.03
CA PRO A 212 -13.73 -13.67 -22.23
C PRO A 212 -12.48 -13.56 -23.11
N THR A 213 -12.09 -14.68 -23.74
CA THR A 213 -10.93 -14.75 -24.65
C THR A 213 -9.70 -14.05 -24.05
N ARG A 214 -9.35 -14.46 -22.82
CA ARG A 214 -8.25 -13.92 -22.04
C ARG A 214 -6.95 -14.05 -22.83
N ASP A 215 -6.09 -13.03 -22.70
CA ASP A 215 -4.80 -12.96 -23.37
C ASP A 215 -4.85 -13.12 -24.89
N CYS A 216 -5.55 -12.22 -25.57
CA CYS A 216 -5.54 -12.16 -27.04
C CYS A 216 -4.13 -11.94 -27.67
N ASN A 217 -3.09 -11.75 -26.85
CA ASN A 217 -1.68 -11.58 -27.21
C ASN A 217 -0.72 -12.66 -26.66
N ALA A 218 -1.16 -13.59 -25.80
CA ALA A 218 -0.28 -14.60 -25.19
C ALA A 218 -1.01 -15.94 -25.00
N ASN A 219 -0.25 -17.05 -25.03
CA ASN A 219 -0.84 -18.39 -24.98
C ASN A 219 -0.81 -19.02 -23.58
N ALA A 220 0.16 -18.67 -22.73
CA ALA A 220 0.35 -19.34 -21.43
C ALA A 220 -0.85 -19.22 -20.48
N SER A 221 -1.47 -18.04 -20.45
CA SER A 221 -2.62 -17.74 -19.60
C SER A 221 -3.93 -17.68 -20.40
N ALA A 222 -3.92 -18.17 -21.65
CA ALA A 222 -5.12 -18.30 -22.48
C ALA A 222 -6.23 -19.04 -21.72
N GLY A 223 -7.42 -18.44 -21.71
CA GLY A 223 -8.53 -18.90 -20.89
C GLY A 223 -9.67 -17.90 -20.89
N GLY A 224 -10.44 -17.89 -19.80
CA GLY A 224 -11.60 -17.01 -19.69
C GLY A 224 -12.85 -17.55 -20.39
N THR A 225 -13.95 -16.84 -20.26
CA THR A 225 -15.26 -17.33 -20.72
C THR A 225 -15.41 -17.36 -22.24
N ALA A 226 -16.32 -18.22 -22.71
CA ALA A 226 -16.67 -18.30 -24.13
C ALA A 226 -17.33 -17.02 -24.68
N ASN A 227 -18.04 -16.25 -23.85
CA ASN A 227 -18.72 -15.01 -24.24
C ASN A 227 -19.02 -14.10 -23.03
N ILE A 228 -19.48 -12.88 -23.32
CA ILE A 228 -19.80 -11.87 -22.31
C ILE A 228 -20.94 -12.28 -21.36
N ASP A 229 -21.93 -13.06 -21.79
CA ASP A 229 -23.05 -13.44 -20.92
C ASP A 229 -22.59 -14.42 -19.84
N LYS A 230 -21.71 -15.34 -20.20
CA LYS A 230 -21.07 -16.23 -19.23
C LYS A 230 -20.21 -15.45 -18.23
N TYR A 231 -19.46 -14.45 -18.70
CA TYR A 231 -18.71 -13.55 -17.83
C TYR A 231 -19.62 -12.84 -16.81
N LYS A 232 -20.71 -12.23 -17.30
CA LYS A 232 -21.71 -11.57 -16.46
C LYS A 232 -22.29 -12.52 -15.42
N SER A 233 -22.58 -13.77 -15.80
CA SER A 233 -23.09 -14.79 -14.87
C SER A 233 -22.11 -15.12 -13.73
N TYR A 234 -20.81 -15.13 -13.99
CA TYR A 234 -19.80 -15.32 -12.96
C TYR A 234 -19.70 -14.10 -12.04
N VAL A 235 -19.68 -12.90 -12.61
CA VAL A 235 -19.72 -11.64 -11.85
C VAL A 235 -20.94 -11.60 -10.94
N ASP A 236 -22.13 -11.90 -11.46
CA ASP A 236 -23.38 -11.90 -10.68
C ASP A 236 -23.35 -12.94 -9.55
N LYS A 237 -22.80 -14.13 -9.81
CA LYS A 237 -22.66 -15.16 -8.79
C LYS A 237 -21.73 -14.71 -7.65
N ILE A 238 -20.58 -14.12 -7.97
CA ILE A 238 -19.64 -13.60 -6.98
C ILE A 238 -20.27 -12.43 -6.21
N TYR A 239 -20.88 -11.48 -6.92
CA TYR A 239 -21.59 -10.33 -6.34
C TYR A 239 -22.66 -10.77 -5.33
N ASN A 240 -23.52 -11.73 -5.72
CA ASN A 240 -24.57 -12.27 -4.87
C ASN A 240 -24.02 -13.04 -3.68
N THR A 241 -22.89 -13.73 -3.83
CA THR A 241 -22.19 -14.36 -2.69
C THR A 241 -21.70 -13.28 -1.72
N ILE A 242 -20.99 -12.26 -2.20
CA ILE A 242 -20.44 -11.18 -1.35
C ILE A 242 -21.54 -10.44 -0.57
N ASN A 243 -22.73 -10.26 -1.15
CA ASN A 243 -23.86 -9.64 -0.45
C ASN A 243 -24.33 -10.42 0.80
N LYS A 244 -23.99 -11.71 0.92
CA LYS A 244 -24.26 -12.52 2.11
C LYS A 244 -23.26 -12.27 3.24
N TYR A 245 -22.18 -11.53 2.98
CA TYR A 245 -21.08 -11.25 3.90
C TYR A 245 -20.92 -9.73 4.16
N PRO A 246 -21.95 -9.04 4.69
CA PRO A 246 -21.94 -7.58 4.83
C PRO A 246 -20.84 -7.05 5.76
N ASN A 247 -20.31 -7.91 6.65
CA ASN A 247 -19.27 -7.54 7.62
C ASN A 247 -17.85 -7.88 7.16
N SER A 248 -17.68 -8.63 6.06
CA SER A 248 -16.35 -8.90 5.49
C SER A 248 -15.79 -7.64 4.83
N ARG A 249 -14.47 -7.52 4.74
CA ARG A 249 -13.82 -6.46 3.95
C ARG A 249 -13.17 -7.08 2.74
N ILE A 250 -13.56 -6.64 1.55
CA ILE A 250 -13.13 -7.26 0.32
C ILE A 250 -12.47 -6.22 -0.58
N VAL A 251 -11.25 -6.53 -1.03
CA VAL A 251 -10.63 -5.85 -2.15
C VAL A 251 -10.82 -6.71 -3.39
N MET A 252 -11.31 -6.11 -4.47
CA MET A 252 -11.52 -6.78 -5.76
C MET A 252 -10.63 -6.13 -6.82
N ILE A 253 -9.62 -6.86 -7.29
CA ILE A 253 -8.75 -6.47 -8.40
C ILE A 253 -9.35 -7.01 -9.69
N LEU A 254 -9.52 -6.15 -10.70
CA LEU A 254 -10.21 -6.50 -11.93
C LEU A 254 -9.25 -6.73 -13.10
N GLU A 255 -9.29 -7.96 -13.60
CA GLU A 255 -8.82 -8.42 -14.91
C GLU A 255 -7.44 -7.89 -15.32
N PRO A 256 -6.36 -8.36 -14.63
CA PRO A 256 -4.99 -8.11 -15.06
C PRO A 256 -4.78 -8.24 -16.58
N ASP A 257 -3.84 -7.46 -17.11
CA ASP A 257 -3.46 -7.40 -18.53
C ASP A 257 -4.50 -6.81 -19.50
N THR A 258 -5.78 -6.72 -19.10
CA THR A 258 -6.85 -6.27 -20.00
C THR A 258 -6.64 -4.84 -20.47
N ILE A 259 -6.39 -3.90 -19.55
CA ILE A 259 -6.14 -2.49 -19.92
C ILE A 259 -4.87 -2.36 -20.77
N GLY A 260 -3.80 -3.10 -20.43
CA GLY A 260 -2.57 -3.15 -21.23
C GLY A 260 -2.85 -3.52 -22.68
N ASN A 261 -3.59 -4.61 -22.88
CA ASN A 261 -4.00 -5.08 -24.19
C ASN A 261 -4.93 -4.09 -24.91
N LEU A 262 -5.90 -3.47 -24.24
CA LEU A 262 -6.77 -2.45 -24.85
C LEU A 262 -5.97 -1.24 -25.36
N VAL A 263 -4.89 -0.87 -24.68
CA VAL A 263 -4.07 0.30 -25.02
C VAL A 263 -3.08 0.00 -26.13
N THR A 264 -2.39 -1.14 -26.10
CA THR A 264 -1.26 -1.41 -27.01
C THR A 264 -1.49 -2.49 -28.06
N ALA A 265 -2.53 -3.32 -27.94
CA ALA A 265 -2.74 -4.39 -28.90
C ALA A 265 -3.09 -3.84 -30.28
N ASN A 266 -2.36 -4.32 -31.29
CA ASN A 266 -2.52 -3.95 -32.69
C ASN A 266 -2.91 -5.14 -33.58
N ASN A 267 -3.08 -6.34 -33.01
CA ASN A 267 -3.48 -7.52 -33.77
C ASN A 267 -5.01 -7.54 -34.01
N ALA A 268 -5.44 -8.25 -35.06
CA ALA A 268 -6.85 -8.30 -35.45
C ALA A 268 -7.73 -9.02 -34.41
N ASN A 269 -7.18 -10.03 -33.73
CA ASN A 269 -7.90 -10.82 -32.73
C ASN A 269 -8.29 -9.96 -31.52
N CYS A 270 -7.36 -9.18 -30.99
CA CYS A 270 -7.63 -8.24 -29.91
C CYS A 270 -8.63 -7.17 -30.34
N ARG A 271 -8.50 -6.58 -31.55
CA ARG A 271 -9.47 -5.57 -32.05
C ARG A 271 -10.91 -6.05 -32.02
N ASN A 272 -11.15 -7.32 -32.36
CA ASN A 272 -12.49 -7.91 -32.39
C ASN A 272 -13.09 -8.10 -30.98
N VAL A 273 -12.25 -8.18 -29.93
CA VAL A 273 -12.70 -8.39 -28.54
C VAL A 273 -12.59 -7.14 -27.66
N GLN A 274 -11.93 -6.06 -28.11
CA GLN A 274 -11.75 -4.82 -27.34
C GLN A 274 -13.07 -4.26 -26.79
N ASN A 275 -14.12 -4.20 -27.62
CA ASN A 275 -15.44 -3.72 -27.17
C ASN A 275 -16.04 -4.63 -26.09
N MET A 276 -15.89 -5.95 -26.25
CA MET A 276 -16.36 -6.93 -25.27
C MET A 276 -15.61 -6.79 -23.94
N HIS A 277 -14.30 -6.56 -23.99
CA HIS A 277 -13.47 -6.35 -22.79
C HIS A 277 -13.84 -5.08 -22.05
N LYS A 278 -14.04 -3.95 -22.76
CA LYS A 278 -14.54 -2.72 -22.12
C LYS A 278 -15.91 -2.92 -21.47
N GLN A 279 -16.82 -3.65 -22.12
CA GLN A 279 -18.13 -3.99 -21.57
C GLN A 279 -18.02 -4.90 -20.33
N ALA A 280 -17.11 -5.89 -20.35
CA ALA A 280 -16.85 -6.78 -19.23
C ALA A 280 -16.37 -5.99 -18.00
N LEU A 281 -15.33 -5.15 -18.18
CA LEU A 281 -14.80 -4.29 -17.11
C LEU A 281 -15.87 -3.35 -16.56
N SER A 282 -16.63 -2.69 -17.45
CA SER A 282 -17.73 -1.79 -17.04
C SER A 282 -18.79 -2.53 -16.22
N TYR A 283 -19.13 -3.77 -16.62
CA TYR A 283 -20.09 -4.60 -15.90
C TYR A 283 -19.58 -4.99 -14.50
N ALA A 284 -18.35 -5.48 -14.40
CA ALA A 284 -17.74 -5.84 -13.12
C ALA A 284 -17.71 -4.64 -12.15
N ILE A 285 -17.31 -3.46 -12.63
CA ILE A 285 -17.32 -2.23 -11.82
C ILE A 285 -18.75 -1.85 -11.43
N SER A 286 -19.73 -1.94 -12.34
CA SER A 286 -21.14 -1.62 -12.04
C SER A 286 -21.76 -2.49 -10.95
N LYS A 287 -21.18 -3.67 -10.69
CA LYS A 287 -21.60 -4.59 -9.62
C LYS A 287 -20.76 -4.36 -8.37
N PHE A 288 -19.49 -4.73 -8.40
CA PHE A 288 -18.61 -4.70 -7.23
C PHE A 288 -18.40 -3.29 -6.69
N GLY A 289 -18.36 -2.28 -7.56
CA GLY A 289 -18.19 -0.88 -7.18
C GLY A 289 -19.41 -0.25 -6.52
N THR A 290 -20.51 -0.99 -6.32
CA THR A 290 -21.70 -0.55 -5.58
C THR A 290 -21.82 -1.17 -4.19
N GLN A 291 -20.99 -2.17 -3.88
CA GLN A 291 -21.05 -2.89 -2.61
C GLN A 291 -20.24 -2.14 -1.55
N SER A 292 -20.88 -1.78 -0.43
CA SER A 292 -20.22 -1.01 0.65
C SER A 292 -19.05 -1.74 1.30
N ASN A 293 -19.10 -3.07 1.29
CA ASN A 293 -18.08 -3.99 1.80
C ASN A 293 -17.01 -4.38 0.76
N VAL A 294 -16.98 -3.73 -0.41
CA VAL A 294 -15.99 -3.96 -1.48
C VAL A 294 -15.24 -2.68 -1.83
N ARG A 295 -13.94 -2.79 -2.10
CA ARG A 295 -13.11 -1.74 -2.72
C ARG A 295 -12.49 -2.29 -4.00
N VAL A 296 -12.83 -1.66 -5.12
CA VAL A 296 -12.44 -2.14 -6.45
C VAL A 296 -11.18 -1.43 -6.94
N TYR A 297 -10.20 -2.19 -7.41
CA TYR A 297 -9.02 -1.70 -8.11
C TYR A 297 -9.03 -2.24 -9.53
N LEU A 298 -8.98 -1.35 -10.52
CA LEU A 298 -8.87 -1.76 -11.92
C LEU A 298 -7.40 -1.95 -12.28
N ASP A 299 -7.03 -3.08 -12.86
CA ASP A 299 -5.65 -3.28 -13.28
C ASP A 299 -5.26 -2.39 -14.46
N ALA A 300 -4.07 -1.79 -14.37
CA ALA A 300 -3.49 -0.95 -15.44
C ALA A 300 -2.04 -1.35 -15.74
N ALA A 301 -1.78 -2.67 -15.83
CA ALA A 301 -0.49 -3.24 -16.20
C ALA A 301 0.67 -2.71 -15.34
N HIS A 302 1.74 -2.21 -15.94
CA HIS A 302 2.92 -1.69 -15.22
C HIS A 302 3.59 -0.56 -16.00
N GLY A 303 4.51 0.14 -15.35
CA GLY A 303 5.17 1.35 -15.84
C GLY A 303 5.93 1.13 -17.15
N ALA A 304 6.75 0.07 -17.25
CA ALA A 304 7.45 -0.22 -18.49
C ALA A 304 6.53 -0.51 -19.70
N TRP A 305 5.26 -0.88 -19.46
CA TRP A 305 4.28 -1.08 -20.53
C TRP A 305 3.50 0.20 -20.84
N LEU A 306 2.86 0.81 -19.84
CA LEU A 306 1.85 1.85 -20.05
C LEU A 306 2.26 3.27 -19.63
N ASN A 307 3.41 3.46 -18.96
CA ASN A 307 3.86 4.81 -18.64
C ASN A 307 4.05 5.71 -19.89
N PRO A 308 4.59 5.22 -21.02
CA PRO A 308 4.64 5.98 -22.27
C PRO A 308 3.27 6.27 -22.90
N HIS A 309 2.21 5.63 -22.39
CA HIS A 309 0.85 5.68 -22.92
C HIS A 309 -0.17 6.13 -21.86
N ALA A 310 0.27 6.87 -20.84
CA ALA A 310 -0.58 7.26 -19.70
C ALA A 310 -1.86 7.99 -20.11
N ASP A 311 -1.80 8.93 -21.05
CA ASP A 311 -2.98 9.66 -21.55
C ASP A 311 -3.99 8.74 -22.23
N LYS A 312 -3.52 7.83 -23.09
CA LYS A 312 -4.38 6.85 -23.76
C LYS A 312 -4.98 5.86 -22.75
N THR A 313 -4.19 5.44 -21.76
CA THR A 313 -4.63 4.58 -20.66
C THR A 313 -5.75 5.26 -19.86
N ALA A 314 -5.58 6.54 -19.51
CA ALA A 314 -6.59 7.33 -18.81
C ALA A 314 -7.88 7.50 -19.64
N GLN A 315 -7.78 7.68 -20.97
CA GLN A 315 -8.95 7.74 -21.86
C GLN A 315 -9.75 6.44 -21.84
N VAL A 316 -9.07 5.28 -21.94
CA VAL A 316 -9.72 3.96 -21.88
C VAL A 316 -10.40 3.74 -20.53
N ILE A 317 -9.71 4.05 -19.42
CA ILE A 317 -10.28 3.94 -18.07
C ILE A 317 -11.52 4.83 -17.92
N LYS A 318 -11.46 6.09 -18.38
CA LYS A 318 -12.61 7.00 -18.35
C LYS A 318 -13.80 6.46 -19.16
N GLU A 319 -13.55 5.91 -20.34
CA GLU A 319 -14.61 5.31 -21.16
C GLU A 319 -15.29 4.15 -20.44
N ILE A 320 -14.52 3.28 -19.78
CA ILE A 320 -15.04 2.17 -18.97
C ILE A 320 -15.88 2.70 -17.80
N LEU A 321 -15.37 3.69 -17.07
CA LEU A 321 -16.07 4.30 -15.93
C LEU A 321 -17.39 4.96 -16.34
N ASN A 322 -17.43 5.66 -17.48
CA ASN A 322 -18.66 6.26 -18.00
C ASN A 322 -19.76 5.23 -18.27
N ASN A 323 -19.38 3.97 -18.54
CA ASN A 323 -20.30 2.87 -18.81
C ASN A 323 -20.54 1.96 -17.59
N ALA A 324 -19.96 2.26 -16.44
CA ALA A 324 -20.06 1.45 -15.22
C ALA A 324 -21.27 1.80 -14.33
N GLY A 325 -22.18 2.65 -14.80
CA GLY A 325 -23.35 3.09 -14.03
C GLY A 325 -22.96 3.75 -12.70
N ASN A 326 -23.50 3.26 -11.59
CA ASN A 326 -23.21 3.80 -10.24
C ASN A 326 -21.95 3.19 -9.59
N GLY A 327 -21.28 2.25 -10.26
CA GLY A 327 -20.09 1.60 -9.74
C GLY A 327 -18.92 2.56 -9.61
N LYS A 328 -18.21 2.50 -8.47
CA LYS A 328 -17.02 3.32 -8.22
C LYS A 328 -15.78 2.45 -8.07
N LEU A 329 -14.65 2.98 -8.53
CA LEU A 329 -13.33 2.45 -8.19
C LEU A 329 -12.84 3.11 -6.91
N ARG A 330 -12.11 2.34 -6.09
CA ARG A 330 -11.18 2.89 -5.11
C ARG A 330 -9.90 3.35 -5.80
N GLY A 331 -9.43 2.56 -6.77
CA GLY A 331 -8.12 2.82 -7.35
C GLY A 331 -7.75 1.96 -8.54
N ILE A 332 -6.44 1.88 -8.76
CA ILE A 332 -5.78 1.16 -9.84
C ILE A 332 -4.77 0.17 -9.24
N SER A 333 -4.68 -1.05 -9.77
CA SER A 333 -3.57 -1.96 -9.47
C SER A 333 -2.51 -1.91 -10.56
N THR A 334 -1.24 -2.01 -10.18
CA THR A 334 -0.14 -2.13 -11.14
C THR A 334 0.88 -3.19 -10.73
N ASN A 335 1.79 -3.50 -11.66
CA ASN A 335 2.85 -4.48 -11.53
C ASN A 335 2.37 -5.92 -11.31
N VAL A 336 1.07 -6.20 -11.46
CA VAL A 336 0.50 -7.53 -11.26
C VAL A 336 1.26 -8.54 -12.12
N SER A 337 1.77 -9.60 -11.47
CA SER A 337 2.59 -10.64 -12.11
C SER A 337 3.88 -10.14 -12.77
N ASN A 338 4.37 -8.94 -12.45
CA ASN A 338 5.57 -8.33 -13.02
C ASN A 338 6.67 -8.06 -11.98
N TYR A 339 7.75 -7.40 -12.42
CA TYR A 339 9.02 -7.32 -11.70
C TYR A 339 9.55 -5.88 -11.56
N GLN A 340 8.73 -4.86 -11.83
CA GLN A 340 9.15 -3.47 -11.76
C GLN A 340 9.38 -3.04 -10.31
N SER A 341 10.39 -2.18 -10.06
CA SER A 341 10.60 -1.62 -8.73
C SER A 341 9.44 -0.72 -8.31
N VAL A 342 9.18 -0.65 -7.00
CA VAL A 342 8.18 0.27 -6.43
C VAL A 342 8.44 1.73 -6.85
N ALA A 343 9.70 2.14 -6.93
CA ALA A 343 10.06 3.50 -7.30
C ALA A 343 9.68 3.84 -8.76
N SER A 344 9.92 2.91 -9.70
CA SER A 344 9.50 3.07 -11.09
C SER A 344 7.99 3.03 -11.25
N GLU A 345 7.32 2.11 -10.55
CA GLU A 345 5.86 2.02 -10.54
C GLU A 345 5.21 3.28 -9.96
N TYR A 346 5.76 3.84 -8.88
CA TYR A 346 5.20 5.06 -8.30
C TYR A 346 5.30 6.27 -9.23
N LYS A 347 6.35 6.37 -10.05
CA LYS A 347 6.43 7.38 -11.12
C LYS A 347 5.32 7.16 -12.16
N TYR A 348 5.03 5.91 -12.51
CA TYR A 348 3.90 5.58 -13.37
C TYR A 348 2.56 5.96 -12.72
N HIS A 349 2.36 5.68 -11.42
CA HIS A 349 1.16 6.08 -10.68
C HIS A 349 0.94 7.59 -10.75
N GLN A 350 1.99 8.39 -10.51
CA GLN A 350 1.93 9.84 -10.60
C GLN A 350 1.54 10.32 -12.00
N ASN A 351 2.12 9.71 -13.04
CA ASN A 351 1.84 10.08 -14.43
C ASN A 351 0.40 9.72 -14.83
N LEU A 352 -0.04 8.50 -14.53
CA LEU A 352 -1.40 8.04 -14.82
C LEU A 352 -2.45 8.81 -14.01
N ASN A 353 -2.19 9.10 -12.73
CA ASN A 353 -3.08 9.92 -11.90
C ASN A 353 -3.29 11.30 -12.51
N ARG A 354 -2.21 11.98 -12.93
CA ARG A 354 -2.30 13.28 -13.59
C ARG A 354 -3.12 13.20 -14.89
N ALA A 355 -2.89 12.16 -15.70
CA ALA A 355 -3.66 11.95 -16.93
C ALA A 355 -5.16 11.72 -16.66
N LEU A 356 -5.50 10.96 -15.62
CA LEU A 356 -6.88 10.73 -15.18
C LEU A 356 -7.54 12.02 -14.66
N GLU A 357 -6.82 12.81 -13.85
CA GLU A 357 -7.31 14.07 -13.30
C GLU A 357 -7.59 15.11 -14.39
N ASN A 358 -6.74 15.16 -15.42
CA ASN A 358 -6.95 15.99 -16.62
C ASN A 358 -8.25 15.63 -17.36
N LEU A 359 -8.69 14.38 -17.25
CA LEU A 359 -9.95 13.91 -17.81
C LEU A 359 -11.13 13.99 -16.81
N GLY A 360 -10.91 14.52 -15.61
CA GLY A 360 -11.91 14.66 -14.55
C GLY A 360 -12.13 13.42 -13.69
N VAL A 361 -11.34 12.36 -13.87
CA VAL A 361 -11.33 11.19 -12.99
C VAL A 361 -10.37 11.49 -11.83
N ARG A 362 -10.91 11.71 -10.63
CA ARG A 362 -10.15 12.20 -9.46
C ARG A 362 -10.22 11.25 -8.29
N GLY A 363 -9.27 11.37 -7.37
CA GLY A 363 -9.29 10.71 -6.07
C GLY A 363 -9.02 9.21 -6.08
N LEU A 364 -8.57 8.66 -7.22
CA LEU A 364 -8.14 7.27 -7.29
C LEU A 364 -6.84 7.06 -6.52
N LYS A 365 -6.72 5.91 -5.89
CA LYS A 365 -5.51 5.43 -5.24
C LYS A 365 -4.85 4.30 -6.03
N PHE A 366 -3.68 3.88 -5.60
CA PHE A 366 -2.93 2.82 -6.26
C PHE A 366 -2.56 1.71 -5.29
N ILE A 367 -2.51 0.49 -5.79
CA ILE A 367 -1.79 -0.62 -5.15
C ILE A 367 -0.78 -1.18 -6.13
N VAL A 368 0.33 -1.69 -5.60
CA VAL A 368 1.41 -2.25 -6.41
C VAL A 368 1.71 -3.68 -5.98
N ASP A 369 1.82 -4.57 -6.96
CA ASP A 369 2.28 -5.94 -6.71
C ASP A 369 3.76 -5.93 -6.31
N THR A 370 4.07 -6.49 -5.15
CA THR A 370 5.44 -6.64 -4.63
C THR A 370 5.85 -8.10 -4.46
N SER A 371 5.09 -9.04 -5.04
CA SER A 371 5.34 -10.48 -4.90
C SER A 371 6.69 -10.92 -5.44
N ARG A 372 7.22 -10.29 -6.50
CA ARG A 372 8.43 -10.75 -7.21
C ARG A 372 9.43 -9.66 -7.62
N ASN A 373 9.30 -8.46 -7.05
CA ASN A 373 10.11 -7.31 -7.43
C ASN A 373 11.21 -6.91 -6.42
N GLY A 374 11.60 -7.80 -5.51
CA GLY A 374 12.64 -7.50 -4.51
C GLY A 374 14.05 -7.44 -5.10
N ALA A 375 14.35 -8.34 -6.03
CA ALA A 375 15.63 -8.38 -6.71
C ALA A 375 15.73 -7.31 -7.81
N ASN A 376 16.91 -6.76 -8.01
CA ASN A 376 17.16 -5.78 -9.08
C ASN A 376 17.26 -6.47 -10.46
N VAL A 377 16.09 -6.84 -10.99
CA VAL A 377 15.95 -7.47 -12.32
C VAL A 377 15.30 -6.57 -13.36
N GLU A 378 14.82 -5.39 -12.96
CA GLU A 378 14.04 -4.47 -13.79
C GLU A 378 14.75 -4.12 -15.10
N GLY A 379 16.05 -3.80 -15.06
CA GLY A 379 16.81 -3.47 -16.27
C GLY A 379 16.92 -4.64 -17.26
N ALA A 380 17.15 -5.85 -16.76
CA ALA A 380 17.24 -7.06 -17.58
C ALA A 380 15.86 -7.43 -18.15
N PHE A 381 14.82 -7.36 -17.32
CA PHE A 381 13.43 -7.58 -17.72
C PHE A 381 13.00 -6.58 -18.81
N ASN A 382 13.28 -5.28 -18.64
CA ASN A 382 12.90 -4.26 -19.61
C ASN A 382 13.65 -4.43 -20.94
N ALA A 383 14.86 -4.98 -20.93
CA ALA A 383 15.63 -5.25 -22.15
C ALA A 383 15.10 -6.45 -22.94
N SER A 384 14.61 -7.50 -22.27
CA SER A 384 14.14 -8.72 -22.93
C SER A 384 12.63 -8.77 -23.15
N GLY A 385 11.86 -8.11 -22.29
CA GLY A 385 10.40 -8.24 -22.20
C GLY A 385 9.93 -9.65 -21.79
N THR A 386 10.79 -10.45 -21.17
CA THR A 386 10.42 -11.80 -20.72
C THR A 386 9.58 -11.71 -19.44
N TRP A 387 8.27 -11.82 -19.56
CA TRP A 387 7.36 -11.83 -18.40
C TRP A 387 7.29 -13.18 -17.70
N CYS A 388 7.53 -14.28 -18.44
CA CYS A 388 7.33 -15.63 -17.94
C CYS A 388 8.51 -16.11 -17.06
N ASN A 389 8.22 -16.47 -15.81
CA ASN A 389 9.13 -17.12 -14.85
C ASN A 389 10.53 -16.47 -14.81
N PHE A 390 10.61 -15.14 -14.73
CA PHE A 390 11.86 -14.42 -14.92
C PHE A 390 12.94 -14.85 -13.91
N LYS A 391 14.10 -15.29 -14.41
CA LYS A 391 15.23 -15.74 -13.60
C LYS A 391 15.81 -14.58 -12.79
N GLY A 392 16.22 -14.87 -11.56
CA GLY A 392 16.82 -13.88 -10.67
C GLY A 392 15.81 -13.01 -9.92
N ALA A 393 14.51 -13.15 -10.18
CA ALA A 393 13.48 -12.50 -9.38
C ALA A 393 13.58 -12.88 -7.89
N GLY A 394 13.03 -12.03 -7.02
CA GLY A 394 13.07 -12.19 -5.57
C GLY A 394 11.82 -11.65 -4.91
N LEU A 395 11.42 -12.22 -3.77
CA LEU A 395 10.27 -11.71 -3.00
C LEU A 395 10.52 -10.26 -2.60
N GLY A 396 9.58 -9.37 -2.91
CA GLY A 396 9.67 -7.94 -2.60
C GLY A 396 9.14 -7.58 -1.22
N GLU A 397 8.88 -6.29 -1.03
CA GLU A 397 8.24 -5.75 0.17
C GLU A 397 7.00 -6.55 0.57
N ARG A 398 6.81 -6.75 1.87
CA ARG A 398 5.65 -7.50 2.38
C ARG A 398 4.37 -6.66 2.22
N PRO A 399 3.20 -7.30 2.07
CA PRO A 399 1.93 -6.60 2.04
C PRO A 399 1.77 -5.66 3.24
N LYS A 400 1.45 -4.39 2.97
CA LYS A 400 1.33 -3.34 3.98
C LYS A 400 0.45 -2.20 3.46
N GLY A 401 -0.59 -1.85 4.23
CA GLY A 401 -1.39 -0.65 3.98
C GLY A 401 -0.65 0.63 4.35
N ASN A 402 -0.83 1.68 3.55
CA ASN A 402 -0.17 2.98 3.63
C ASN A 402 1.33 2.85 3.95
N PRO A 403 2.12 2.18 3.08
CA PRO A 403 3.49 1.86 3.42
C PRO A 403 4.37 3.10 3.61
N ASN A 404 4.10 4.18 2.86
CA ASN A 404 4.87 5.43 2.86
C ASN A 404 3.96 6.67 2.69
N PRO A 405 3.16 7.06 3.69
CA PRO A 405 2.14 8.12 3.52
C PRO A 405 2.72 9.51 3.22
N GLY A 406 3.95 9.81 3.67
CA GLY A 406 4.61 11.10 3.43
C GLY A 406 5.20 11.24 2.02
N SER A 407 5.81 10.18 1.49
CA SER A 407 6.51 10.22 0.18
C SER A 407 5.71 9.60 -0.97
N MET A 408 4.75 8.71 -0.67
CA MET A 408 3.89 8.04 -1.65
C MET A 408 2.39 8.16 -1.33
N PRO A 409 1.82 9.38 -1.22
CA PRO A 409 0.42 9.57 -0.80
C PRO A 409 -0.65 9.00 -1.76
N LEU A 410 -0.29 8.66 -3.00
CA LEU A 410 -1.19 7.98 -3.93
C LEU A 410 -1.28 6.46 -3.69
N LEU A 411 -0.32 5.89 -2.95
CA LEU A 411 -0.18 4.45 -2.77
C LEU A 411 -0.89 3.98 -1.50
N ASP A 412 -1.98 3.23 -1.68
CA ASP A 412 -2.74 2.63 -0.59
C ASP A 412 -2.05 1.41 0.00
N ALA A 413 -1.34 0.60 -0.80
CA ALA A 413 -0.69 -0.60 -0.30
C ALA A 413 0.41 -1.17 -1.20
N TYR A 414 1.37 -1.84 -0.56
CA TYR A 414 2.06 -2.98 -1.16
C TYR A 414 1.17 -4.21 -1.00
N MET A 415 1.08 -5.06 -2.03
CA MET A 415 0.33 -6.31 -1.95
C MET A 415 1.03 -7.40 -2.75
N TRP A 416 0.97 -8.65 -2.30
CA TRP A 416 1.37 -9.79 -3.13
C TRP A 416 0.14 -10.25 -3.92
N ILE A 417 0.06 -9.81 -5.17
CA ILE A 417 -1.11 -10.06 -6.03
C ILE A 417 -0.91 -11.36 -6.80
N LYS A 418 0.15 -11.48 -7.61
CA LYS A 418 0.60 -12.78 -8.12
C LYS A 418 1.05 -13.67 -6.96
N THR A 419 0.58 -14.91 -6.93
CA THR A 419 1.02 -15.91 -5.96
C THR A 419 2.50 -16.25 -6.21
N PRO A 420 3.44 -15.87 -5.31
CA PRO A 420 4.85 -16.10 -5.56
C PRO A 420 5.17 -17.58 -5.43
N GLY A 421 5.60 -18.19 -6.53
CA GLY A 421 5.89 -19.62 -6.61
C GLY A 421 4.92 -20.38 -7.53
N GLU A 422 3.77 -19.82 -7.88
CA GLU A 422 2.98 -20.33 -9.01
C GLU A 422 3.66 -19.95 -10.34
N ALA A 423 3.74 -20.89 -11.28
CA ALA A 423 4.29 -20.65 -12.60
C ALA A 423 3.45 -19.62 -13.38
N ASP A 424 4.11 -18.84 -14.24
CA ASP A 424 3.45 -17.96 -15.21
C ASP A 424 3.01 -18.70 -16.47
N GLY A 425 3.68 -19.82 -16.79
CA GLY A 425 3.47 -20.62 -17.98
C GLY A 425 4.58 -21.64 -18.19
N SER A 426 4.33 -22.63 -19.04
CA SER A 426 5.32 -23.65 -19.43
C SER A 426 5.94 -23.33 -20.80
N SER A 427 7.14 -23.84 -21.04
CA SER A 427 7.75 -23.89 -22.38
C SER A 427 7.41 -25.17 -23.15
N GLN A 428 6.65 -26.09 -22.53
CA GLN A 428 6.31 -27.40 -23.07
C GLN A 428 4.81 -27.69 -22.90
N GLY A 429 4.28 -28.64 -23.67
CA GLY A 429 2.87 -29.04 -23.60
C GLY A 429 1.91 -28.17 -24.43
N SER A 430 0.61 -28.44 -24.30
CA SER A 430 -0.42 -27.82 -25.14
C SER A 430 -0.71 -26.34 -24.80
N ARG A 431 -0.23 -25.87 -23.64
CA ARG A 431 -0.34 -24.47 -23.18
C ARG A 431 1.01 -23.75 -23.21
N ALA A 432 1.99 -24.31 -23.92
CA ALA A 432 3.32 -23.71 -24.00
C ALA A 432 3.28 -22.32 -24.63
N ASP A 433 4.07 -21.40 -24.05
CA ASP A 433 4.30 -20.09 -24.64
C ASP A 433 5.80 -19.93 -25.00
N PRO A 434 6.14 -19.50 -26.23
CA PRO A 434 7.54 -19.29 -26.62
C PRO A 434 8.30 -18.31 -25.72
N VAL A 435 7.62 -17.35 -25.08
CA VAL A 435 8.27 -16.44 -24.12
C VAL A 435 8.80 -17.20 -22.91
N CYS A 436 8.12 -18.25 -22.47
CA CYS A 436 8.55 -19.11 -21.37
C CYS A 436 9.79 -19.96 -21.73
N ALA A 437 10.12 -20.13 -23.01
CA ALA A 437 11.29 -20.86 -23.48
C ALA A 437 12.57 -19.99 -23.59
N ARG A 438 12.49 -18.69 -23.30
CA ARG A 438 13.63 -17.78 -23.41
C ARG A 438 14.70 -18.06 -22.36
N GLY A 439 15.95 -17.68 -22.67
CA GLY A 439 17.11 -17.98 -21.82
C GLY A 439 17.05 -17.39 -20.41
N ASP A 440 16.32 -16.30 -20.24
CA ASP A 440 16.06 -15.58 -18.99
C ASP A 440 14.76 -16.00 -18.27
N SER A 441 14.02 -16.99 -18.81
CA SER A 441 12.92 -17.67 -18.12
C SER A 441 13.42 -18.94 -17.43
N LEU A 442 13.02 -19.19 -16.18
CA LEU A 442 13.37 -20.40 -15.45
C LEU A 442 12.67 -21.61 -16.09
N GLN A 443 13.47 -22.54 -16.59
CA GLN A 443 12.99 -23.72 -17.33
C GLN A 443 12.50 -24.82 -16.38
N GLY A 444 11.73 -25.77 -16.91
CA GLY A 444 11.08 -26.81 -16.11
C GLY A 444 9.80 -26.35 -15.41
N ALA A 445 9.29 -25.17 -15.78
CA ALA A 445 8.05 -24.63 -15.25
C ALA A 445 6.84 -25.52 -15.63
N PRO A 446 5.94 -25.82 -14.69
CA PRO A 446 4.65 -26.44 -14.99
C PRO A 446 3.71 -25.45 -15.70
N ASP A 447 2.49 -25.88 -16.00
CA ASP A 447 1.44 -25.02 -16.55
C ASP A 447 1.13 -23.83 -15.62
N ALA A 448 0.69 -22.71 -16.20
CA ALA A 448 0.35 -21.49 -15.48
C ALA A 448 -0.58 -21.75 -14.29
N GLY A 449 -0.27 -21.14 -13.15
CA GLY A 449 -1.00 -21.31 -11.89
C GLY A 449 -0.66 -22.59 -11.11
N SER A 450 0.16 -23.49 -11.67
CA SER A 450 0.67 -24.65 -10.93
C SER A 450 1.89 -24.26 -10.10
N TRP A 451 2.07 -24.92 -8.94
CA TRP A 451 3.20 -24.64 -8.06
C TRP A 451 4.55 -25.04 -8.68
N PHE A 452 5.47 -24.08 -8.74
CA PHE A 452 6.83 -24.23 -9.26
C PHE A 452 7.85 -24.09 -8.12
N HIS A 453 8.18 -25.23 -7.49
CA HIS A 453 9.04 -25.31 -6.32
C HIS A 453 10.38 -24.59 -6.50
N ASP A 454 11.10 -24.84 -7.59
CA ASP A 454 12.44 -24.28 -7.79
C ASP A 454 12.40 -22.75 -7.96
N TYR A 455 11.34 -22.24 -8.60
CA TYR A 455 11.11 -20.80 -8.70
C TYR A 455 10.81 -20.19 -7.33
N PHE A 456 9.97 -20.83 -6.52
CA PHE A 456 9.72 -20.40 -5.14
C PHE A 456 11.00 -20.34 -4.29
N VAL A 457 11.86 -21.35 -4.40
CA VAL A 457 13.17 -21.38 -3.71
C VAL A 457 14.06 -20.22 -4.17
N MET A 458 14.11 -19.96 -5.48
CA MET A 458 14.83 -18.81 -6.03
C MET A 458 14.30 -17.49 -5.46
N LEU A 459 12.98 -17.30 -5.46
CA LEU A 459 12.34 -16.09 -4.93
C LEU A 459 12.69 -15.84 -3.46
N ILE A 460 12.68 -16.88 -2.61
CA ILE A 460 13.05 -16.79 -1.19
C ILE A 460 14.53 -16.39 -1.02
N ASN A 461 15.42 -17.01 -1.78
CA ASN A 461 16.85 -16.76 -1.66
C ASN A 461 17.21 -15.34 -2.10
N ASN A 462 16.48 -14.80 -3.07
CA ASN A 462 16.67 -13.46 -3.60
C ASN A 462 15.76 -12.41 -2.92
N ALA A 463 15.08 -12.78 -1.84
CA ALA A 463 14.13 -11.89 -1.16
C ALA A 463 14.80 -10.61 -0.67
N ASN A 464 14.16 -9.47 -0.96
CA ASN A 464 14.59 -8.16 -0.51
C ASN A 464 13.34 -7.30 -0.23
N PRO A 465 13.07 -6.96 1.06
CA PRO A 465 13.87 -7.28 2.24
C PRO A 465 13.97 -8.79 2.53
N PRO A 466 15.06 -9.29 3.16
CA PRO A 466 15.23 -10.70 3.50
C PRO A 466 14.22 -11.18 4.57
N PHE A 467 14.04 -12.51 4.67
CA PHE A 467 13.14 -13.18 5.64
C PHE A 467 13.85 -13.63 6.92
#